data_AF-A0A1F6DEM4-F1
#
_entry.id   AF-A0A1F6DEM4-F1
#
_cell.length_a   1.000
_cell.length_b   1.000
_cell.length_c   1.000
_cell.angle_alpha   90.00
_cell.angle_beta   90.00
_cell.angle_gamma   90.00
#
_symmetry.space_group_name_H-M   'P 1'
#
loop_
_entity.id
_entity.type
_entity.pdbx_description
1 polymer ?
#
loop_
_entity_poly.entity_id
_entity_poly.type
_entity_poly.pdbx_seq_one_letter_code
_entity_poly.pdbx_strand_id
1 'polypeptide(L)'
;MNLTIHKTGLIVGLFLGGWHLIWSFLVLTGIGQVLIDFVLWAHMVHLPYVVGPFEFTAALMLIIMTTFVGYVLGAAFAWAWNRIHR
;
A
#
# COMPACT_ATOMS: atom_id res chain seq x y z
N MET A 1 -10.94 -10.39 22.49
CA MET A 1 -11.66 -9.20 21.97
C MET A 1 -12.05 -9.43 20.51
N ASN A 2 -13.30 -9.16 20.11
CA ASN A 2 -13.75 -9.32 18.72
C ASN A 2 -13.50 -8.04 17.90
N LEU A 3 -13.05 -8.21 16.65
CA LEU A 3 -12.84 -7.14 15.68
C LEU A 3 -14.09 -6.96 14.81
N THR A 4 -14.45 -5.71 14.48
CA THR A 4 -15.50 -5.45 13.50
C THR A 4 -14.93 -5.58 12.09
N ILE A 5 -15.39 -6.58 11.34
CA ILE A 5 -14.87 -6.92 10.00
C ILE A 5 -14.78 -5.70 9.07
N HIS A 6 -15.87 -4.96 8.92
CA HIS A 6 -15.91 -3.80 8.02
C HIS A 6 -15.02 -2.65 8.46
N LYS A 7 -14.92 -2.37 9.77
CA LYS A 7 -14.06 -1.29 10.27
C LYS A 7 -12.59 -1.65 10.09
N THR A 8 -12.21 -2.89 10.41
CA THR A 8 -10.85 -3.38 10.22
C THR A 8 -10.47 -3.38 8.74
N GLY A 9 -11.34 -3.91 7.87
CA GLY A 9 -11.15 -3.83 6.42
C GLY A 9 -10.96 -2.39 5.95
N LEU A 10 -11.87 -1.49 6.30
CA LEU A 10 -11.79 -0.09 5.87
C LEU A 10 -10.49 0.60 6.33
N ILE A 11 -10.09 0.42 7.58
CA ILE A 11 -8.86 1.04 8.11
C ILE A 11 -7.62 0.49 7.40
N VAL A 12 -7.53 -0.83 7.17
CA VAL A 12 -6.39 -1.41 6.46
C VAL A 12 -6.38 -0.98 4.99
N GLY A 13 -7.54 -0.95 4.34
CA GLY A 13 -7.70 -0.44 2.98
C GLY A 13 -7.25 1.01 2.85
N LEU A 14 -7.74 1.90 3.72
CA LEU A 14 -7.35 3.31 3.72
C LEU A 14 -5.87 3.50 4.04
N PHE A 15 -5.30 2.70 4.95
CA PHE A 15 -3.88 2.75 5.26
C PHE A 15 -3.03 2.38 4.04
N LEU A 16 -3.33 1.27 3.35
CA LEU A 16 -2.59 0.87 2.15
C LEU A 16 -2.83 1.84 0.99
N GLY A 17 -4.07 2.24 0.72
CA GLY A 17 -4.37 3.23 -0.32
C GLY A 17 -3.66 4.56 -0.08
N GLY A 18 -3.70 5.05 1.17
CA GLY A 18 -3.02 6.26 1.60
C GLY A 18 -1.50 6.17 1.46
N TRP A 19 -0.90 5.03 1.79
CA TRP A 19 0.53 4.78 1.55
C TRP A 19 0.89 4.94 0.07
N HIS A 20 0.07 4.42 -0.84
CA HIS A 20 0.31 4.54 -2.28
C HIS A 20 -0.01 5.92 -2.85
N LEU A 21 -0.89 6.68 -2.18
CA LEU A 21 -1.08 8.10 -2.46
C LEU A 21 0.19 8.90 -2.12
N ILE A 22 0.82 8.62 -0.98
CA ILE A 22 2.12 9.23 -0.61
C ILE A 22 3.18 8.88 -1.65
N TRP A 23 3.28 7.61 -2.04
CA TRP A 23 4.19 7.19 -3.11
C TRP A 23 3.93 7.96 -4.42
N SER A 24 2.67 8.06 -4.84
CA SER A 24 2.29 8.80 -6.05
C SER A 24 2.70 10.28 -5.99
N PHE A 25 2.58 10.91 -4.83
CA PHE A 25 3.05 12.28 -4.59
C PHE A 25 4.57 12.42 -4.67
N LEU A 26 5.32 11.42 -4.18
CA LEU A 26 6.78 11.40 -4.30
C LEU A 26 7.23 11.27 -5.76
N VAL A 27 6.53 10.46 -6.56
CA VAL A 27 6.78 10.36 -8.01
C VAL A 27 6.47 11.68 -8.70
N LEU A 28 5.33 12.32 -8.37
CA LEU A 28 4.94 13.63 -8.91
C LEU A 28 5.97 14.73 -8.65
N THR A 29 6.63 14.70 -7.49
CA THR A 29 7.65 15.68 -7.09
C THR A 29 9.07 15.32 -7.54
N GLY A 30 9.26 14.18 -8.21
CA GLY A 30 10.57 13.71 -8.68
C GLY A 30 11.45 13.05 -7.61
N ILE A 31 10.93 12.88 -6.38
CA ILE A 31 11.65 12.28 -5.23
C ILE A 31 11.57 10.75 -5.27
N GLY A 32 10.65 10.18 -6.05
CA GLY A 32 10.39 8.73 -6.09
C GLY A 32 11.65 7.88 -6.32
N GLN A 33 12.55 8.30 -7.22
CA GLN A 33 13.81 7.58 -7.49
C GLN A 33 14.70 7.53 -6.25
N VAL A 34 14.89 8.67 -5.56
CA VAL A 34 15.75 8.77 -4.37
C VAL A 34 15.28 7.82 -3.27
N LEU A 35 13.96 7.73 -3.06
CA LEU A 35 13.41 6.84 -2.05
C LEU A 35 13.64 5.36 -2.41
N ILE A 36 13.39 4.95 -3.65
CA ILE A 36 13.60 3.55 -4.02
C ILE A 36 15.10 3.20 -4.04
N ASP A 37 15.98 4.13 -4.42
CA ASP A 37 17.43 3.91 -4.37
C ASP A 37 17.87 3.65 -2.93
N PHE A 38 17.36 4.44 -1.98
CA PHE A 38 17.58 4.22 -0.55
C PHE A 38 17.03 2.86 -0.08
N VAL A 39 15.81 2.50 -0.48
CA VAL A 39 15.17 1.22 -0.08
C VAL A 39 15.97 0.03 -0.61
N LEU A 40 16.35 0.03 -1.90
CA LEU A 40 17.11 -1.07 -2.49
C LEU A 40 18.51 -1.18 -1.89
N TRP A 41 19.19 -0.05 -1.67
CA TRP A 41 20.46 0.00 -0.96
C TRP A 41 20.33 -0.61 0.45
N ALA A 42 19.30 -0.25 1.21
CA ALA A 42 19.07 -0.77 2.56
C ALA A 42 18.85 -2.29 2.59
N HIS A 43 18.45 -2.89 1.46
CA HIS A 43 18.29 -4.33 1.30
C HIS A 43 19.47 -5.01 0.57
N MET A 44 20.55 -4.27 0.28
CA MET A 44 21.70 -4.75 -0.49
C MET A 44 21.29 -5.31 -1.87
N VAL A 45 20.22 -4.76 -2.46
CA VAL A 45 19.70 -5.16 -3.78
C VAL A 45 20.25 -4.22 -4.86
N HIS A 46 20.78 -4.81 -5.93
CA HIS A 46 21.28 -4.06 -7.10
C HIS A 46 20.48 -4.45 -8.34
N LEU A 47 19.58 -3.57 -8.78
CA LEU A 47 18.78 -3.74 -9.99
C LEU A 47 18.94 -2.50 -10.88
N PRO A 48 19.07 -2.65 -12.20
CA PRO A 48 18.99 -1.53 -13.12
C PRO A 48 17.51 -1.16 -13.32
N TYR A 49 17.01 -0.23 -12.50
CA TYR A 49 15.62 0.23 -12.56
C TYR A 49 15.56 1.76 -12.59
N VAL A 50 14.49 2.30 -13.18
CA VAL A 50 14.22 3.74 -13.24
C VAL A 50 12.75 3.97 -12.89
N VAL A 51 12.48 4.87 -11.95
CA VAL A 51 11.14 5.39 -11.68
C VAL A 51 10.77 6.34 -12.82
N GLY A 52 9.76 5.96 -13.60
CA GLY A 52 9.26 6.78 -14.70
C GLY A 52 8.63 8.11 -14.22
N PRO A 53 8.29 9.01 -15.16
CA PRO A 53 7.55 10.22 -14.83
C PRO A 53 6.17 9.87 -14.24
N PHE A 54 5.61 10.79 -13.45
CA PHE A 54 4.27 10.63 -12.92
C PHE A 54 3.24 10.44 -14.05
N GLU A 55 2.44 9.40 -13.93
CA GLU A 55 1.32 9.10 -14.83
C GLU A 55 0.06 8.94 -13.97
N PHE A 56 -0.94 9.77 -14.27
CA PHE A 56 -2.13 9.91 -13.43
C PHE A 56 -2.97 8.63 -13.39
N THR A 57 -3.11 7.94 -14.52
CA THR A 57 -3.91 6.72 -14.63
C THR A 57 -3.33 5.61 -13.78
N ALA A 58 -2.02 5.40 -13.84
CA ALA A 58 -1.26 4.43 -13.05
C ALA A 58 -1.36 4.74 -11.55
N ALA A 59 -1.20 6.01 -11.16
CA ALA A 59 -1.35 6.43 -9.77
C ALA A 59 -2.76 6.15 -9.23
N LEU A 60 -3.80 6.53 -9.98
CA LEU A 60 -5.19 6.29 -9.61
C LEU A 60 -5.48 4.79 -9.50
N MET A 61 -5.06 3.99 -10.49
CA MET A 61 -5.23 2.54 -10.47
C MET A 61 -4.53 1.89 -9.29
N LEU A 62 -3.31 2.34 -8.97
CA LEU A 62 -2.55 1.83 -7.82
C LEU A 62 -3.28 2.10 -6.50
N ILE A 63 -3.80 3.31 -6.30
CA ILE A 63 -4.53 3.67 -5.06
C ILE A 63 -5.81 2.85 -4.94
N ILE A 64 -6.60 2.74 -6.01
CA ILE A 64 -7.86 1.96 -5.99
C ILE A 64 -7.57 0.49 -5.70
N MET A 65 -6.63 -0.11 -6.42
CA MET A 65 -6.31 -1.53 -6.27
C MET A 65 -5.77 -1.85 -4.87
N THR A 66 -4.85 -1.04 -4.37
CA THR A 66 -4.25 -1.28 -3.04
C THR A 66 -5.24 -1.01 -1.90
N THR A 67 -6.15 -0.05 -2.06
CA THR A 67 -7.26 0.15 -1.12
C THR A 67 -8.18 -1.06 -1.09
N PHE A 68 -8.58 -1.57 -2.26
CA PHE A 68 -9.44 -2.73 -2.38
C PHE A 68 -8.79 -3.99 -1.79
N VAL A 69 -7.54 -4.27 -2.16
CA VAL A 69 -6.77 -5.40 -1.62
C VAL A 69 -6.60 -5.27 -0.11
N GLY A 70 -6.25 -4.08 0.39
CA GLY A 70 -6.14 -3.83 1.83
C GLY A 70 -7.45 -4.05 2.57
N TYR A 71 -8.57 -3.64 2.00
CA TYR A 71 -9.90 -3.90 2.56
C TYR A 71 -10.18 -5.40 2.67
N VAL A 72 -9.96 -6.15 1.60
CA VAL A 72 -10.19 -7.60 1.56
C VAL A 72 -9.28 -8.31 2.58
N LEU A 73 -8.00 -7.96 2.63
CA LEU A 73 -7.05 -8.53 3.59
C LEU A 73 -7.43 -8.20 5.04
N GLY A 74 -7.79 -6.94 5.35
CA GLY A 74 -8.22 -6.54 6.69
C GLY A 74 -9.52 -7.21 7.13
N ALA A 75 -10.48 -7.37 6.22
CA ALA A 75 -11.72 -8.09 6.48
C ALA A 75 -11.46 -9.59 6.73
N ALA A 76 -10.63 -10.22 5.91
CA ALA A 76 -10.23 -11.62 6.08
C ALA A 76 -9.48 -11.85 7.39
N PHE A 77 -8.57 -10.94 7.75
CA PHE A 77 -7.87 -10.95 9.04
C PHE A 77 -8.84 -10.87 10.21
N ALA A 78 -9.75 -9.90 10.21
CA ALA A 78 -10.74 -9.74 11.27
C ALA A 78 -11.64 -10.98 11.42
N TRP A 79 -12.05 -11.58 10.30
CA TRP A 79 -12.81 -12.83 10.30
C TRP A 79 -12.01 -13.98 10.93
N ALA A 80 -10.75 -14.18 10.52
CA ALA A 80 -9.90 -15.25 11.04
C ALA A 80 -9.62 -15.06 12.54
N TRP A 81 -9.29 -13.83 12.94
CA TRP A 81 -9.08 -13.46 14.33
C TRP A 81 -10.30 -13.82 15.20
N ASN A 82 -11.49 -13.40 14.78
CA ASN A 82 -12.74 -13.68 15.51
C ASN A 82 -13.09 -15.18 15.57
N ARG A 83 -12.46 -16.02 14.74
CA ARG A 83 -12.68 -17.47 14.72
C ARG A 83 -11.67 -18.20 15.60
N ILE A 84 -10.41 -17.77 15.58
CA ILE A 84 -9.31 -18.37 16.36
C ILE A 84 -9.34 -17.90 17.81
N HIS A 85 -9.66 -16.63 18.04
CA HIS A 85 -9.64 -16.01 19.36
C HIS A 85 -10.93 -16.25 20.17
N ARG A 86 -11.68 -17.30 19.80
CA ARG A 86 -12.85 -17.79 20.54
C ARG A 86 -12.44 -18.59 21.76
#